data_AF-A0A815KZ26-F1
#
_entry.id   AF-A0A815KZ26-F1
#
_cell.length_a   1.000
_cell.length_b   1.000
_cell.length_c   1.000
_cell.angle_alpha   90.00
_cell.angle_beta   90.00
_cell.angle_gamma   90.00
#
_symmetry.space_group_name_H-M   'P 1'
#
loop_
_entity.id
_entity.type
_entity.pdbx_description
1 polymer ?
#
loop_
_entity_poly.entity_id
_entity_poly.type
_entity_poly.pdbx_seq_one_letter_code
_entity_poly.pdbx_strand_id
1 'polypeptide(L)'
;MIHQVKFLFFVSYILFNQYPIETTIFTCNTFASCGCSRYNVDINARIIGGEPAVNHSWGWAVSLRVLNESHFCGGTILSPEYILTAAHCVDDPEIMNYELKVAVGTDTLSDNNEQRIFVSNIFIHPHWASRTKENDIAILKLKNPIMFSDRNIAKICFPSINDLSIAIEYPPIQSLLVAIGWGYTTSNGELLSDNLKQVIVQSIAHQEIKCANSINNISMQFCAAVTDGNKDTCEGDSGGPLMYYSELYQQWMIVGITSYGHGCGVSIYAGIYTRVSMYIDWIKSITGPDGIIIVGKNAAHMNIISNRLFIGVFLFLILTYYCTYNCNQI
;
A
#
# COMPACT_ATOMS: atom_id res chain seq x y z
N MET A 1 54.46 22.07 1.51
CA MET A 1 53.23 22.12 2.34
C MET A 1 51.93 22.21 1.55
N ILE A 2 51.85 22.95 0.43
CA ILE A 2 50.58 23.17 -0.31
C ILE A 2 50.10 21.91 -1.10
N HIS A 3 51.00 21.01 -1.49
CA HIS A 3 50.63 19.79 -2.23
C HIS A 3 50.03 18.66 -1.37
N GLN A 4 50.37 18.58 -0.08
CA GLN A 4 49.78 17.56 0.82
C GLN A 4 48.34 17.90 1.24
N VAL A 5 48.01 19.19 1.33
CA VAL A 5 46.66 19.65 1.69
C VAL A 5 45.66 19.35 0.57
N LYS A 6 46.04 19.52 -0.70
CA LYS A 6 45.14 19.17 -1.84
C LYS A 6 44.86 17.67 -1.94
N PHE A 7 45.81 16.81 -1.55
CA PHE A 7 45.61 15.36 -1.56
C PHE A 7 44.66 14.90 -0.44
N LEU A 8 44.76 15.50 0.76
CA LEU A 8 43.85 15.24 1.87
C LEU A 8 42.40 15.67 1.58
N PHE A 9 42.20 16.78 0.86
CA PHE A 9 40.87 17.22 0.42
C PHE A 9 40.28 16.34 -0.70
N PHE A 10 41.11 15.80 -1.59
CA PHE A 10 40.64 14.89 -2.63
C PHE A 10 40.28 13.51 -2.06
N VAL A 11 41.05 13.02 -1.09
CA VAL A 11 40.78 11.76 -0.39
C VAL A 11 39.55 11.90 0.52
N SER A 12 39.35 13.02 1.21
CA SER A 12 38.10 13.25 1.96
C SER A 12 36.89 13.38 1.05
N TYR A 13 36.99 14.05 -0.10
CA TYR A 13 35.89 14.16 -1.07
C TYR A 13 35.48 12.82 -1.70
N ILE A 14 36.43 11.90 -1.90
CA ILE A 14 36.16 10.54 -2.36
C ILE A 14 35.58 9.67 -1.23
N LEU A 15 36.04 9.84 0.02
CA LEU A 15 35.52 9.10 1.18
C LEU A 15 34.14 9.58 1.65
N PHE A 16 33.77 10.85 1.43
CA PHE A 16 32.43 11.36 1.74
C PHE A 16 31.36 10.99 0.70
N ASN A 17 31.75 10.52 -0.50
CA ASN A 17 30.83 10.08 -1.56
C ASN A 17 30.67 8.56 -1.66
N GLN A 18 31.18 7.81 -0.67
CA GLN A 18 31.02 6.34 -0.56
C GLN A 18 30.21 5.93 0.67
N TYR A 19 29.28 6.78 1.15
CA TYR A 19 28.23 6.26 2.01
C TYR A 19 27.36 5.33 1.15
N PRO A 20 27.29 4.02 1.46
CA PRO A 20 26.39 3.13 0.74
C PRO A 20 25.00 3.74 0.84
N ILE A 21 24.30 3.81 -0.30
CA ILE A 21 22.88 4.14 -0.32
C ILE A 21 22.24 3.08 0.58
N GLU A 22 21.68 3.50 1.72
CA GLU A 22 20.97 2.58 2.62
C GLU A 22 19.70 2.13 1.93
N THR A 23 19.84 1.04 1.20
CA THR A 23 18.75 0.33 0.55
C THR A 23 17.97 -0.45 1.60
N THR A 24 16.67 -0.16 1.73
CA THR A 24 15.80 -0.92 2.63
C THR A 24 15.18 -2.07 1.86
N ILE A 25 15.42 -3.29 2.31
CA ILE A 25 14.87 -4.51 1.71
C ILE A 25 13.70 -4.99 2.55
N PHE A 26 12.50 -4.99 1.97
CA PHE A 26 11.30 -5.53 2.58
C PHE A 26 11.07 -6.95 2.05
N THR A 27 11.07 -7.92 2.96
CA THR A 27 10.96 -9.33 2.61
C THR A 27 9.52 -9.74 2.33
N CYS A 28 9.34 -10.59 1.33
CA CYS A 28 8.03 -11.08 0.94
C CYS A 28 7.81 -12.48 1.54
N ASN A 29 6.82 -12.64 2.42
CA ASN A 29 6.32 -13.94 2.82
C ASN A 29 5.49 -14.57 1.70
N THR A 30 6.13 -15.31 0.80
CA THR A 30 5.47 -15.92 -0.37
C THR A 30 4.38 -16.96 -0.04
N PHE A 31 4.23 -17.38 1.22
CA PHE A 31 3.14 -18.25 1.68
C PHE A 31 1.91 -17.46 2.15
N ALA A 32 2.02 -16.14 2.27
CA ALA A 32 0.93 -15.29 2.69
C ALA A 32 -0.12 -15.14 1.58
N SER A 33 -1.38 -15.00 1.97
CA SER A 33 -2.52 -14.83 1.04
C SER A 33 -2.71 -13.39 0.55
N CYS A 34 -1.96 -12.43 1.09
CA CYS A 34 -1.99 -11.01 0.73
C CYS A 34 -0.68 -10.31 1.12
N GLY A 35 -0.50 -9.07 0.65
CA GLY A 35 0.57 -8.16 1.08
C GLY A 35 1.96 -8.62 0.66
N CYS A 36 2.00 -9.54 -0.31
CA CYS A 36 3.19 -10.23 -0.80
C CYS A 36 2.96 -10.55 -2.28
N SER A 37 3.88 -10.09 -3.14
CA SER A 37 3.90 -10.41 -4.57
C SER A 37 5.02 -11.41 -4.88
N ARG A 38 5.56 -11.40 -6.09
CA ARG A 38 6.60 -12.33 -6.55
C ARG A 38 7.99 -12.08 -5.95
N TYR A 39 8.35 -10.82 -5.70
CA TYR A 39 9.70 -10.42 -5.32
C TYR A 39 9.72 -9.61 -4.03
N ASN A 40 10.86 -9.60 -3.35
CA ASN A 40 11.12 -8.63 -2.30
C ASN A 40 11.08 -7.22 -2.88
N VAL A 41 10.67 -6.26 -2.07
CA VAL A 41 10.72 -4.85 -2.44
C VAL A 41 12.06 -4.31 -1.95
N ASP A 42 12.83 -3.78 -2.87
CA ASP A 42 14.04 -3.03 -2.61
C ASP A 42 13.69 -1.55 -2.84
N ILE A 43 13.85 -0.71 -1.81
CA ILE A 43 13.66 0.74 -1.96
C ILE A 43 14.87 1.51 -1.49
N ASN A 44 15.36 2.39 -2.36
CA ASN A 44 16.41 3.34 -2.02
C ASN A 44 15.81 4.59 -1.35
N ALA A 45 16.16 4.81 -0.08
CA ALA A 45 15.62 5.91 0.72
C ALA A 45 15.93 7.33 0.18
N ARG A 46 16.82 7.46 -0.81
CA ARG A 46 17.34 8.75 -1.30
C ARG A 46 16.91 9.15 -2.72
N ILE A 47 16.10 8.34 -3.43
CA ILE A 47 15.80 8.63 -4.84
C ILE A 47 14.62 9.62 -4.97
N ILE A 48 14.96 10.77 -5.54
CA ILE A 48 14.11 11.96 -5.70
C ILE A 48 13.22 11.79 -6.96
N GLY A 49 11.89 11.79 -6.80
CA GLY A 49 10.92 11.67 -7.91
C GLY A 49 10.34 10.26 -8.10
N GLY A 50 10.56 9.39 -7.12
CA GLY A 50 10.26 7.97 -7.21
C GLY A 50 11.30 7.24 -8.03
N GLU A 51 11.68 6.05 -7.59
CA GLU A 51 12.50 5.16 -8.41
C GLU A 51 11.59 4.21 -9.19
N PRO A 52 12.05 3.66 -10.33
CA PRO A 52 11.37 2.52 -10.93
C PRO A 52 11.14 1.42 -9.89
N ALA A 53 9.90 0.97 -9.75
CA ALA A 53 9.60 -0.16 -8.90
C ALA A 53 10.32 -1.41 -9.42
N VAL A 54 10.67 -2.31 -8.50
CA VAL A 54 11.13 -3.64 -8.90
C VAL A 54 9.98 -4.33 -9.63
N ASN A 55 10.25 -4.82 -10.85
CA ASN A 55 9.24 -5.41 -11.70
C ASN A 55 8.45 -6.51 -10.96
N HIS A 56 7.12 -6.41 -10.96
CA HIS A 56 6.17 -7.30 -10.32
C HIS A 56 6.25 -7.36 -8.78
N SER A 57 6.90 -6.39 -8.14
CA SER A 57 6.97 -6.32 -6.67
C SER A 57 5.67 -5.83 -6.03
N TRP A 58 4.87 -5.05 -6.75
CA TRP A 58 3.60 -4.49 -6.30
C TRP A 58 2.39 -5.12 -7.00
N GLY A 59 2.18 -6.42 -6.81
CA GLY A 59 1.16 -7.18 -7.56
C GLY A 59 -0.31 -6.76 -7.34
N TRP A 60 -0.57 -5.84 -6.40
CA TRP A 60 -1.89 -5.24 -6.17
C TRP A 60 -2.08 -3.87 -6.81
N ALA A 61 -1.07 -3.35 -7.52
CA ALA A 61 -1.20 -2.10 -8.25
C ALA A 61 -2.23 -2.24 -9.38
N VAL A 62 -3.07 -1.22 -9.54
CA VAL A 62 -4.11 -1.17 -10.57
C VAL A 62 -4.01 0.13 -11.33
N SER A 63 -4.11 0.05 -12.65
CA SER A 63 -4.27 1.19 -13.55
C SER A 63 -5.74 1.28 -13.98
N LEU A 64 -6.44 2.34 -13.58
CA LEU A 64 -7.78 2.65 -14.08
C LEU A 64 -7.65 3.33 -15.44
N ARG A 65 -8.40 2.84 -16.41
CA ARG A 65 -8.32 3.26 -17.81
C ARG A 65 -9.70 3.55 -18.39
N VAL A 66 -9.77 4.59 -19.21
CA VAL A 66 -10.95 4.97 -20.01
C VAL A 66 -10.50 5.32 -21.43
N LEU A 67 -11.44 5.43 -22.37
CA LEU A 67 -11.24 6.01 -23.72
C LEU A 67 -9.89 5.66 -24.38
N ASN A 68 -9.85 4.58 -25.16
CA ASN A 68 -8.62 4.06 -25.80
C ASN A 68 -7.55 3.62 -24.80
N GLU A 69 -7.95 3.05 -23.66
CA GLU A 69 -7.05 2.49 -22.64
C GLU A 69 -6.13 3.53 -21.98
N SER A 70 -6.55 4.81 -21.94
CA SER A 70 -5.77 5.88 -21.31
C SER A 70 -5.83 5.77 -19.79
N HIS A 71 -4.66 5.71 -19.15
CA HIS A 71 -4.54 5.78 -17.69
C HIS A 71 -4.94 7.16 -17.18
N PHE A 72 -5.65 7.20 -16.06
CA PHE A 72 -6.02 8.46 -15.40
C PHE A 72 -6.00 8.40 -13.86
N CYS A 73 -6.14 7.21 -13.26
CA CYS A 73 -6.03 7.00 -11.82
C CYS A 73 -5.43 5.64 -11.50
N GLY A 74 -4.89 5.51 -10.29
CA GLY A 74 -4.52 4.26 -9.66
C GLY A 74 -5.67 3.58 -8.91
N GLY A 75 -5.41 2.36 -8.46
CA GLY A 75 -6.27 1.59 -7.59
C GLY A 75 -5.50 0.46 -6.92
N THR A 76 -6.21 -0.31 -6.10
CA THR A 76 -5.62 -1.41 -5.32
C THR A 76 -6.50 -2.67 -5.36
N ILE A 77 -5.89 -3.83 -5.63
CA ILE A 77 -6.58 -5.12 -5.61
C ILE A 77 -6.89 -5.54 -4.18
N LEU A 78 -8.19 -5.62 -3.85
CA LEU A 78 -8.65 -6.15 -2.55
C LEU A 78 -8.90 -7.66 -2.62
N SER A 79 -9.57 -8.09 -3.68
CA SER A 79 -10.01 -9.47 -3.90
C SER A 79 -10.19 -9.72 -5.41
N PRO A 80 -10.59 -10.92 -5.85
CA PRO A 80 -10.76 -11.18 -7.28
C PRO A 80 -11.77 -10.28 -7.98
N GLU A 81 -12.77 -9.76 -7.26
CA GLU A 81 -13.86 -9.00 -7.88
C GLU A 81 -13.86 -7.52 -7.50
N TYR A 82 -13.03 -7.09 -6.55
CA TYR A 82 -13.10 -5.74 -5.97
C TYR A 82 -11.77 -5.01 -5.99
N ILE A 83 -11.81 -3.78 -6.51
CA ILE A 83 -10.73 -2.81 -6.52
C ILE A 83 -11.10 -1.63 -5.63
N LEU A 84 -10.14 -1.14 -4.86
CA LEU A 84 -10.25 0.10 -4.09
C LEU A 84 -9.61 1.26 -4.85
N THR A 85 -10.24 2.42 -4.83
CA THR A 85 -9.71 3.66 -5.41
C THR A 85 -10.29 4.88 -4.68
N ALA A 86 -9.95 6.09 -5.14
CA ALA A 86 -10.52 7.34 -4.65
C ALA A 86 -11.90 7.61 -5.29
N ALA A 87 -12.79 8.30 -4.57
CA ALA A 87 -14.11 8.67 -5.10
C ALA A 87 -13.99 9.66 -6.26
N HIS A 88 -13.09 10.63 -6.16
CA HIS A 88 -12.91 11.65 -7.22
C HIS A 88 -12.44 11.06 -8.56
N CYS A 89 -11.91 9.83 -8.58
CA CYS A 89 -11.55 9.16 -9.82
C CYS A 89 -12.79 8.69 -10.60
N VAL A 90 -13.93 8.53 -9.94
CA VAL A 90 -15.10 7.84 -10.51
C VAL A 90 -16.43 8.54 -10.20
N ASP A 91 -16.39 9.79 -9.73
CA ASP A 91 -17.59 10.58 -9.40
C ASP A 91 -18.24 11.25 -10.62
N ASP A 92 -17.68 11.04 -11.81
CA ASP A 92 -18.31 11.41 -13.09
C ASP A 92 -19.46 10.42 -13.42
N PRO A 93 -20.72 10.89 -13.53
CA PRO A 93 -21.86 10.05 -13.90
C PRO A 93 -21.71 9.35 -15.26
N GLU A 94 -20.88 9.87 -16.16
CA GLU A 94 -20.64 9.32 -17.50
C GLU A 94 -19.43 8.37 -17.55
N ILE A 95 -18.70 8.16 -16.43
CA ILE A 95 -17.47 7.35 -16.40
C ILE A 95 -17.67 5.93 -16.99
N MET A 96 -18.85 5.33 -16.79
CA MET A 96 -19.18 4.01 -17.32
C MET A 96 -19.39 4.00 -18.85
N ASN A 97 -19.82 5.14 -19.43
CA ASN A 97 -19.94 5.31 -20.88
C ASN A 97 -18.57 5.42 -21.56
N TYR A 98 -17.53 5.75 -20.80
CA TYR A 98 -16.14 5.84 -21.27
C TYR A 98 -15.38 4.51 -21.25
N GLU A 99 -16.12 3.39 -21.16
CA GLU A 99 -15.58 2.03 -21.12
C GLU A 99 -14.58 1.80 -19.98
N LEU A 100 -14.91 2.24 -18.75
CA LEU A 100 -14.04 2.08 -17.59
C LEU A 100 -13.55 0.63 -17.40
N LYS A 101 -12.23 0.47 -17.44
CA LYS A 101 -11.50 -0.78 -17.25
C LYS A 101 -10.45 -0.62 -16.16
N VAL A 102 -10.06 -1.76 -15.60
CA VAL A 102 -8.86 -1.89 -14.80
C VAL A 102 -7.83 -2.74 -15.53
N ALA A 103 -6.57 -2.33 -15.47
CA ALA A 103 -5.43 -3.13 -15.89
C ALA A 103 -4.63 -3.57 -14.65
N VAL A 104 -4.34 -4.87 -14.56
CA VAL A 104 -3.62 -5.48 -13.43
C VAL A 104 -2.53 -6.43 -13.91
N GLY A 105 -1.52 -6.66 -13.06
CA GLY A 105 -0.41 -7.58 -13.34
C GLY A 105 0.66 -7.01 -14.27
N THR A 106 0.73 -5.69 -14.38
CA THR A 106 1.75 -4.99 -15.16
C THR A 106 2.49 -3.96 -14.32
N ASP A 107 3.72 -3.67 -14.71
CA ASP A 107 4.50 -2.55 -14.21
C ASP A 107 4.63 -1.44 -15.27
N THR A 108 4.15 -1.65 -16.51
CA THR A 108 4.23 -0.63 -17.57
C THR A 108 2.86 -0.33 -18.19
N LEU A 109 2.52 0.95 -18.36
CA LEU A 109 1.25 1.35 -18.96
C LEU A 109 1.09 0.84 -20.40
N SER A 110 2.20 0.70 -21.13
CA SER A 110 2.26 0.19 -22.50
C SER A 110 2.27 -1.35 -22.65
N ASP A 111 2.18 -2.10 -21.54
CA ASP A 111 2.21 -3.56 -21.57
C ASP A 111 0.97 -4.15 -22.28
N ASN A 112 1.16 -5.31 -22.91
CA ASN A 112 0.12 -6.07 -23.59
C ASN A 112 -0.15 -7.44 -22.95
N ASN A 113 0.63 -7.86 -21.95
CA ASN A 113 0.45 -9.13 -21.25
C ASN A 113 -0.38 -9.00 -19.94
N GLU A 114 -0.98 -7.84 -19.71
CA GLU A 114 -1.80 -7.51 -18.56
C GLU A 114 -3.23 -8.09 -18.65
N GLN A 115 -3.91 -8.23 -17.51
CA GLN A 115 -5.35 -8.51 -17.48
C GLN A 115 -6.13 -7.20 -17.54
N ARG A 116 -6.93 -7.02 -18.60
CA ARG A 116 -7.85 -5.89 -18.77
C ARG A 116 -9.27 -6.33 -18.47
N ILE A 117 -9.90 -5.70 -17.48
CA ILE A 117 -11.20 -6.14 -16.98
C ILE A 117 -12.12 -4.93 -16.87
N PHE A 118 -13.31 -5.03 -17.48
CA PHE A 118 -14.34 -4.02 -17.35
C PHE A 118 -14.86 -3.92 -15.92
N VAL A 119 -15.18 -2.69 -15.49
CA VAL A 119 -15.94 -2.45 -14.27
C VAL A 119 -17.43 -2.70 -14.54
N SER A 120 -18.12 -3.36 -13.60
CA SER A 120 -19.56 -3.62 -13.67
C SER A 120 -20.37 -2.69 -12.77
N ASN A 121 -19.84 -2.33 -11.61
CA ASN A 121 -20.48 -1.42 -10.66
C ASN A 121 -19.45 -0.55 -9.94
N ILE A 122 -19.86 0.65 -9.58
CA ILE A 122 -19.07 1.62 -8.82
C ILE A 122 -19.83 1.95 -7.53
N PHE A 123 -19.15 1.84 -6.40
CA PHE A 123 -19.67 2.16 -5.07
C PHE A 123 -18.88 3.32 -4.48
N ILE A 124 -19.39 4.54 -4.68
CA ILE A 124 -18.83 5.74 -4.06
C ILE A 124 -19.33 5.83 -2.61
N HIS A 125 -18.47 6.26 -1.69
CA HIS A 125 -18.90 6.47 -0.32
C HIS A 125 -20.08 7.47 -0.25
N PRO A 126 -21.17 7.16 0.47
CA PRO A 126 -22.39 7.98 0.44
C PRO A 126 -22.22 9.39 1.00
N HIS A 127 -21.14 9.63 1.74
CA HIS A 127 -20.77 10.93 2.28
C HIS A 127 -19.57 11.58 1.55
N TRP A 128 -19.23 11.11 0.34
CA TRP A 128 -18.24 11.76 -0.51
C TRP A 128 -18.59 13.25 -0.71
N ALA A 129 -17.64 14.13 -0.41
CA ALA A 129 -17.79 15.56 -0.55
C ALA A 129 -16.71 16.13 -1.47
N SER A 130 -17.03 16.28 -2.76
CA SER A 130 -16.07 16.68 -3.80
C SER A 130 -15.33 18.00 -3.54
N ARG A 131 -15.96 18.92 -2.79
CA ARG A 131 -15.38 20.22 -2.41
C ARG A 131 -14.33 20.13 -1.30
N THR A 132 -14.59 19.36 -0.24
CA THR A 132 -13.67 19.20 0.90
C THR A 132 -12.77 17.97 0.77
N LYS A 133 -13.02 17.14 -0.25
CA LYS A 133 -12.36 15.85 -0.46
C LYS A 133 -12.50 14.91 0.74
N GLU A 134 -13.55 15.08 1.54
CA GLU A 134 -13.87 14.17 2.63
C GLU A 134 -14.55 12.91 2.12
N ASN A 135 -14.22 11.77 2.74
CA ASN A 135 -14.68 10.45 2.31
C ASN A 135 -14.32 10.12 0.85
N ASP A 136 -13.09 10.47 0.44
CA ASP A 136 -12.56 10.21 -0.89
C ASP A 136 -12.18 8.74 -1.08
N ILE A 137 -13.21 7.91 -1.24
CA ILE A 137 -13.06 6.46 -1.35
C ILE A 137 -14.19 5.87 -2.19
N ALA A 138 -13.83 4.97 -3.09
CA ALA A 138 -14.76 4.19 -3.90
C ALA A 138 -14.29 2.74 -4.05
N ILE A 139 -15.25 1.85 -4.23
CA ILE A 139 -15.00 0.44 -4.56
C ILE A 139 -15.55 0.17 -5.95
N LEU A 140 -14.73 -0.46 -6.79
CA LEU A 140 -15.12 -0.93 -8.12
C LEU A 140 -15.36 -2.42 -8.05
N LYS A 141 -16.52 -2.87 -8.50
CA LYS A 141 -16.79 -4.29 -8.76
C LYS A 141 -16.48 -4.60 -10.21
N LEU A 142 -15.71 -5.65 -10.44
CA LEU A 142 -15.31 -6.07 -11.77
C LEU A 142 -16.41 -6.92 -12.43
N LYS A 143 -16.44 -6.91 -13.76
CA LYS A 143 -17.37 -7.72 -14.56
C LYS A 143 -16.99 -9.20 -14.55
N ASN A 144 -15.70 -9.49 -14.52
CA ASN A 144 -15.14 -10.83 -14.37
C ASN A 144 -14.09 -10.83 -13.26
N PRO A 145 -13.89 -11.93 -12.53
CA PRO A 145 -12.88 -12.00 -11.50
C PRO A 145 -11.47 -11.98 -12.10
N ILE A 146 -10.52 -11.34 -11.39
CA ILE A 146 -9.09 -11.38 -11.67
C ILE A 146 -8.59 -12.82 -11.50
N MET A 147 -7.79 -13.28 -12.48
CA MET A 147 -7.14 -14.57 -12.41
C MET A 147 -5.78 -14.45 -11.71
N PHE A 148 -5.63 -15.08 -10.55
CA PHE A 148 -4.36 -15.12 -9.79
C PHE A 148 -3.46 -16.29 -10.22
N SER A 149 -3.42 -16.59 -11.52
CA SER A 149 -2.62 -17.71 -12.05
C SER A 149 -1.12 -17.39 -12.12
N ASP A 150 -0.75 -16.11 -12.12
CA ASP A 150 0.63 -15.62 -12.06
C ASP A 150 0.88 -14.94 -10.71
N ARG A 151 2.10 -15.09 -10.17
CA ARG A 151 2.54 -14.42 -8.94
C ARG A 151 2.76 -12.92 -9.11
N ASN A 152 2.65 -12.40 -10.32
CA ASN A 152 2.69 -10.96 -10.61
C ASN A 152 1.44 -10.22 -10.15
N ILE A 153 0.37 -10.94 -9.81
CA ILE A 153 -0.88 -10.37 -9.31
C ILE A 153 -1.10 -10.86 -7.88
N ALA A 154 -1.34 -9.93 -6.97
CA ALA A 154 -1.50 -10.18 -5.55
C ALA A 154 -2.57 -9.27 -4.96
N LYS A 155 -3.08 -9.63 -3.78
CA LYS A 155 -4.03 -8.81 -3.02
C LYS A 155 -3.26 -8.03 -1.96
N ILE A 156 -3.68 -6.81 -1.63
CA ILE A 156 -3.14 -6.10 -0.48
C ILE A 156 -3.76 -6.62 0.82
N CYS A 157 -3.04 -6.52 1.94
CA CYS A 157 -3.64 -6.79 3.25
C CYS A 157 -4.21 -5.53 3.91
N PHE A 158 -5.02 -5.73 4.95
CA PHE A 158 -5.51 -4.67 5.83
C PHE A 158 -4.99 -4.85 7.26
N PRO A 159 -4.79 -3.75 8.01
CA PRO A 159 -4.42 -3.82 9.41
C PRO A 159 -5.57 -4.37 10.26
N SER A 160 -5.23 -5.11 11.32
CA SER A 160 -6.20 -5.57 12.31
C SER A 160 -6.50 -4.48 13.33
N ILE A 161 -7.46 -3.62 13.01
CA ILE A 161 -7.90 -2.52 13.88
C ILE A 161 -9.36 -2.74 14.26
N ASN A 162 -9.61 -2.91 15.55
CA ASN A 162 -10.96 -3.12 16.10
C ASN A 162 -11.37 -2.02 17.08
N ASP A 163 -10.50 -1.03 17.32
CA ASP A 163 -10.74 0.07 18.24
C ASP A 163 -10.71 1.40 17.46
N LEU A 164 -11.74 2.23 17.66
CA LEU A 164 -11.89 3.51 16.98
C LEU A 164 -10.78 4.51 17.33
N SER A 165 -10.32 4.52 18.59
CA SER A 165 -9.24 5.40 19.03
C SER A 165 -7.93 5.08 18.30
N ILE A 166 -7.67 3.79 18.05
CA ILE A 166 -6.55 3.34 17.24
C ILE A 166 -6.79 3.67 15.77
N ALA A 167 -8.00 3.46 15.26
CA ALA A 167 -8.34 3.71 13.86
C ALA A 167 -8.09 5.16 13.44
N ILE A 168 -8.50 6.12 14.26
CA ILE A 168 -8.36 7.57 13.99
C ILE A 168 -6.89 8.02 13.97
N GLU A 169 -6.00 7.29 14.64
CA GLU A 169 -4.57 7.63 14.73
C GLU A 169 -3.68 6.76 13.83
N TYR A 170 -4.26 5.82 13.07
CA TYR A 170 -3.51 4.89 12.23
C TYR A 170 -3.35 5.40 10.78
N PRO A 171 -2.16 5.32 10.15
CA PRO A 171 -0.92 4.77 10.68
C PRO A 171 -0.27 5.71 11.73
N PRO A 172 0.53 5.17 12.67
CA PRO A 172 1.23 5.99 13.66
C PRO A 172 2.10 7.05 13.00
N ILE A 173 2.15 8.26 13.57
CA ILE A 173 3.03 9.35 13.12
C ILE A 173 4.48 8.86 13.02
N GLN A 174 5.23 9.36 12.05
CA GLN A 174 6.61 8.98 11.72
C GLN A 174 6.77 7.56 11.15
N SER A 175 5.67 6.84 10.90
CA SER A 175 5.75 5.58 10.14
C SER A 175 6.28 5.83 8.73
N LEU A 176 7.24 5.00 8.31
CA LEU A 176 7.68 4.91 6.92
C LEU A 176 6.62 4.18 6.11
N LEU A 177 6.22 4.80 5.00
CA LEU A 177 5.16 4.36 4.12
C LEU A 177 5.67 4.36 2.68
N VAL A 178 5.03 3.57 1.83
CA VAL A 178 5.38 3.49 0.42
C VAL A 178 4.16 3.83 -0.42
N ALA A 179 4.32 4.82 -1.28
CA ALA A 179 3.36 5.15 -2.34
C ALA A 179 3.88 4.56 -3.66
N ILE A 180 2.95 4.14 -4.52
CA ILE A 180 3.25 3.63 -5.85
C ILE A 180 2.27 4.20 -6.87
N GLY A 181 2.71 4.30 -8.13
CA GLY A 181 1.84 4.68 -9.23
C GLY A 181 2.59 5.05 -10.51
N TRP A 182 1.83 5.48 -11.51
CA TRP A 182 2.32 5.87 -12.85
C TRP A 182 2.17 7.37 -13.09
N GLY A 183 1.94 8.14 -12.03
CA GLY A 183 1.73 9.58 -12.09
C GLY A 183 2.90 10.35 -12.69
N TYR A 184 2.66 11.64 -12.89
CA TYR A 184 3.65 12.58 -13.40
C TYR A 184 4.87 12.61 -12.49
N THR A 185 6.07 12.65 -13.07
CA THR A 185 7.32 12.63 -12.27
C THR A 185 7.88 14.03 -11.98
N THR A 186 7.26 15.07 -12.56
CA THR A 186 7.68 16.48 -12.41
C THR A 186 6.47 17.41 -12.37
N SER A 187 6.60 18.56 -11.72
CA SER A 187 5.56 19.60 -11.63
C SER A 187 5.13 20.18 -12.99
N ASN A 188 5.99 20.04 -14.01
CA ASN A 188 5.72 20.46 -15.39
C ASN A 188 5.51 19.25 -16.31
N GLY A 189 5.30 18.05 -15.76
CA GLY A 189 5.31 16.81 -16.53
C GLY A 189 4.26 16.83 -17.63
N GLU A 190 4.69 16.76 -18.88
CA GLU A 190 3.78 16.68 -20.03
C GLU A 190 3.22 15.26 -20.22
N LEU A 191 3.88 14.24 -19.64
CA LEU A 191 3.56 12.82 -19.83
C LEU A 191 3.69 12.01 -18.53
N LEU A 192 2.78 11.04 -18.36
CA LEU A 192 2.80 10.03 -17.30
C LEU A 192 4.06 9.15 -17.39
N SER A 193 4.45 8.54 -16.27
CA SER A 193 5.51 7.53 -16.28
C SER A 193 4.97 6.25 -16.90
N ASP A 194 5.60 5.75 -17.95
CA ASP A 194 5.24 4.43 -18.48
C ASP A 194 5.52 3.34 -17.45
N ASN A 195 6.62 3.44 -16.69
CA ASN A 195 6.99 2.45 -15.68
C ASN A 195 6.40 2.81 -14.31
N LEU A 196 5.98 1.81 -13.55
CA LEU A 196 5.51 1.94 -12.18
C LEU A 196 6.64 2.52 -11.33
N LYS A 197 6.32 3.55 -10.57
CA LYS A 197 7.24 4.19 -9.63
C LYS A 197 6.86 3.84 -8.21
N GLN A 198 7.85 3.92 -7.33
CA GLN A 198 7.69 3.78 -5.89
C GLN A 198 8.46 4.89 -5.17
N VAL A 199 7.96 5.31 -4.00
CA VAL A 199 8.62 6.30 -3.15
C VAL A 199 8.32 6.06 -1.68
N ILE A 200 9.34 6.21 -0.83
CA ILE A 200 9.15 6.24 0.62
C ILE A 200 8.71 7.65 1.04
N VAL A 201 7.62 7.70 1.78
CA VAL A 201 7.14 8.88 2.49
C VAL A 201 6.98 8.56 3.97
N GLN A 202 6.89 9.58 4.80
CA GLN A 202 6.68 9.43 6.23
C GLN A 202 5.36 10.09 6.62
N SER A 203 4.56 9.40 7.43
CA SER A 203 3.37 10.01 8.04
C SER A 203 3.76 11.15 8.98
N ILE A 204 3.05 12.27 8.89
CA ILE A 204 3.34 13.48 9.67
C ILE A 204 2.15 13.88 10.52
N ALA A 205 2.41 14.61 11.60
CA ALA A 205 1.36 15.05 12.51
C ALA A 205 0.48 16.12 11.85
N HIS A 206 -0.82 16.16 12.19
CA HIS A 206 -1.74 17.13 11.61
C HIS A 206 -1.41 18.58 11.99
N GLN A 207 -0.68 18.78 13.09
CA GLN A 207 -0.21 20.09 13.55
C GLN A 207 1.02 20.58 12.79
N GLU A 208 1.71 19.71 12.04
CA GLU A 208 2.82 20.15 11.20
C GLU A 208 2.32 21.06 10.09
N ILE A 209 3.00 22.19 9.86
CA ILE A 209 2.54 23.24 8.95
C ILE A 209 2.24 22.72 7.54
N LYS A 210 3.01 21.73 7.07
CA LYS A 210 2.83 21.10 5.75
C LYS A 210 1.51 20.36 5.62
N CYS A 211 0.97 19.86 6.74
CA CYS A 211 -0.31 19.17 6.83
C CYS A 211 -1.45 20.13 7.18
N ALA A 212 -1.25 20.94 8.23
CA ALA A 212 -2.27 21.82 8.81
C ALA A 212 -2.90 22.80 7.81
N ASN A 213 -2.14 23.20 6.78
CA ASN A 213 -2.61 24.13 5.75
C ASN A 213 -3.53 23.49 4.70
N SER A 214 -3.59 22.15 4.61
CA SER A 214 -4.26 21.44 3.50
C SER A 214 -5.25 20.37 3.96
N ILE A 215 -5.10 19.83 5.18
CA ILE A 215 -5.97 18.79 5.71
C ILE A 215 -7.33 19.37 6.13
N ASN A 216 -8.42 18.73 5.69
CA ASN A 216 -9.78 19.20 6.00
C ASN A 216 -10.40 18.42 7.18
N ASN A 217 -10.16 17.12 7.27
CA ASN A 217 -10.75 16.26 8.30
C ASN A 217 -9.70 15.30 8.89
N ILE A 218 -9.17 15.65 10.06
CA ILE A 218 -8.08 14.90 10.71
C ILE A 218 -8.43 13.45 11.09
N SER A 219 -9.71 13.15 11.24
CA SER A 219 -10.17 11.79 11.57
C SER A 219 -10.18 10.91 10.32
N MET A 220 -10.68 11.44 9.21
CA MET A 220 -10.88 10.70 7.97
C MET A 220 -9.69 10.77 7.01
N GLN A 221 -8.76 11.69 7.24
CA GLN A 221 -7.59 11.95 6.42
C GLN A 221 -6.33 11.96 7.28
N PHE A 222 -5.19 11.75 6.65
CA PHE A 222 -3.88 11.98 7.25
C PHE A 222 -2.88 12.46 6.20
N CYS A 223 -1.74 12.95 6.68
CA CYS A 223 -0.69 13.50 5.84
C CYS A 223 0.52 12.59 5.80
N ALA A 224 1.15 12.50 4.64
CA ALA A 224 2.48 11.94 4.50
C ALA A 224 3.35 12.81 3.59
N ALA A 225 4.63 12.91 3.90
CA ALA A 225 5.58 13.72 3.14
C ALA A 225 6.94 13.02 3.06
N VAL A 226 7.75 13.36 2.06
CA VAL A 226 9.14 12.86 1.98
C VAL A 226 9.99 13.51 3.08
N THR A 227 10.76 12.69 3.79
CA THR A 227 11.60 13.06 4.93
C THR A 227 12.63 14.15 4.62
N ASP A 228 13.23 14.13 3.43
CA ASP A 228 14.25 15.12 3.00
C ASP A 228 13.67 16.39 2.37
N GLY A 229 12.38 16.64 2.60
CA GLY A 229 11.75 17.94 2.41
C GLY A 229 11.63 18.44 0.97
N ASN A 230 12.10 17.70 -0.03
CA ASN A 230 12.21 18.22 -1.39
C ASN A 230 11.10 17.74 -2.35
N LYS A 231 10.27 16.72 -2.04
CA LYS A 231 9.17 16.26 -2.94
C LYS A 231 7.97 15.61 -2.23
N ASP A 232 6.84 15.49 -2.95
CA ASP A 232 5.54 14.93 -2.54
C ASP A 232 4.99 14.00 -3.65
N THR A 233 3.92 13.23 -3.39
CA THR A 233 3.19 12.43 -4.41
C THR A 233 2.55 13.29 -5.48
N CYS A 234 2.32 12.70 -6.66
CA CYS A 234 2.05 13.42 -7.89
C CYS A 234 0.68 13.17 -8.50
N GLU A 235 0.25 14.08 -9.37
CA GLU A 235 -0.91 13.90 -10.24
C GLU A 235 -0.78 12.58 -11.03
N GLY A 236 -1.87 11.81 -11.17
CA GLY A 236 -1.87 10.48 -11.81
C GLY A 236 -1.55 9.29 -10.88
N ASP A 237 -1.06 9.52 -9.66
CA ASP A 237 -1.03 8.49 -8.59
C ASP A 237 -2.35 8.45 -7.79
N SER A 238 -3.29 9.34 -8.10
CA SER A 238 -4.60 9.47 -7.46
C SER A 238 -5.35 8.14 -7.41
N GLY A 239 -5.93 7.81 -6.25
CA GLY A 239 -6.59 6.52 -6.02
C GLY A 239 -5.65 5.33 -5.80
N GLY A 240 -4.34 5.51 -5.99
CA GLY A 240 -3.32 4.51 -5.68
C GLY A 240 -3.14 4.26 -4.17
N PRO A 241 -2.50 3.13 -3.80
CA PRO A 241 -2.31 2.77 -2.41
C PRO A 241 -1.15 3.53 -1.76
N LEU A 242 -1.34 3.91 -0.49
CA LEU A 242 -0.26 4.19 0.45
C LEU A 242 -0.16 3.03 1.46
N MET A 243 1.03 2.46 1.57
CA MET A 243 1.22 1.17 2.23
C MET A 243 2.18 1.26 3.41
N TYR A 244 1.92 0.44 4.42
CA TYR A 244 2.80 0.21 5.57
C TYR A 244 3.28 -1.23 5.55
N TYR A 245 4.57 -1.45 5.77
CA TYR A 245 5.13 -2.80 5.90
C TYR A 245 5.13 -3.26 7.36
N SER A 246 4.50 -4.41 7.62
CA SER A 246 4.60 -5.04 8.94
C SER A 246 5.76 -6.02 8.99
N GLU A 247 6.82 -5.67 9.71
CA GLU A 247 7.94 -6.57 10.01
C GLU A 247 7.50 -7.85 10.74
N LEU A 248 6.49 -7.74 11.61
CA LEU A 248 5.96 -8.86 12.39
C LEU A 248 5.35 -9.95 11.49
N TYR A 249 4.63 -9.53 10.45
CA TYR A 249 3.92 -10.44 9.56
C TYR A 249 4.62 -10.65 8.22
N GLN A 250 5.65 -9.84 7.93
CA GLN A 250 6.34 -9.76 6.64
C GLN A 250 5.36 -9.55 5.47
N GLN A 251 4.44 -8.60 5.68
CA GLN A 251 3.34 -8.32 4.75
C GLN A 251 3.10 -6.81 4.65
N TRP A 252 2.81 -6.36 3.44
CA TRP A 252 2.33 -5.02 3.16
C TRP A 252 0.84 -4.88 3.48
N MET A 253 0.48 -3.76 4.09
CA MET A 253 -0.88 -3.38 4.41
C MET A 253 -1.20 -2.02 3.81
N ILE A 254 -2.40 -1.88 3.24
CA ILE A 254 -2.88 -0.57 2.83
C ILE A 254 -3.29 0.24 4.07
N VAL A 255 -2.83 1.48 4.13
CA VAL A 255 -3.14 2.41 5.23
C VAL A 255 -3.75 3.71 4.73
N GLY A 256 -3.48 4.07 3.48
CA GLY A 256 -4.04 5.25 2.84
C GLY A 256 -4.41 5.02 1.38
N ILE A 257 -5.24 5.92 0.85
CA ILE A 257 -5.53 6.07 -0.58
C ILE A 257 -5.09 7.47 -0.97
N THR A 258 -4.29 7.61 -2.03
CA THR A 258 -3.85 8.93 -2.53
C THR A 258 -5.07 9.74 -2.95
N SER A 259 -5.30 10.88 -2.29
CA SER A 259 -6.53 11.69 -2.47
C SER A 259 -6.23 13.01 -3.17
N TYR A 260 -5.45 13.90 -2.56
CA TYR A 260 -5.08 15.17 -3.17
C TYR A 260 -3.77 15.72 -2.61
N GLY A 261 -3.17 16.67 -3.33
CA GLY A 261 -1.97 17.40 -2.93
C GLY A 261 -1.86 18.69 -3.72
N HIS A 262 -0.87 19.52 -3.39
CA HIS A 262 -0.64 20.80 -4.06
C HIS A 262 0.34 20.70 -5.26
N GLY A 263 0.36 19.54 -5.91
CA GLY A 263 1.20 19.25 -7.07
C GLY A 263 2.57 18.63 -6.73
N CYS A 264 3.16 17.99 -7.73
CA CYS A 264 4.46 17.33 -7.63
C CYS A 264 5.56 18.25 -7.11
N GLY A 265 6.31 17.81 -6.11
CA GLY A 265 7.58 18.47 -5.77
C GLY A 265 7.46 19.81 -5.04
N VAL A 266 6.27 20.18 -4.55
CA VAL A 266 6.08 21.39 -3.76
C VAL A 266 6.43 21.11 -2.29
N SER A 267 7.69 21.37 -1.94
CA SER A 267 8.32 21.04 -0.63
C SER A 267 7.58 21.50 0.64
N ILE A 268 6.66 22.46 0.51
CA ILE A 268 5.95 23.07 1.64
C ILE A 268 4.61 22.41 1.97
N TYR A 269 4.10 21.51 1.13
CA TYR A 269 2.85 20.78 1.36
C TYR A 269 3.11 19.28 1.49
N ALA A 270 2.24 18.60 2.22
CA ALA A 270 2.21 17.15 2.31
C ALA A 270 1.05 16.59 1.48
N GLY A 271 1.22 15.38 0.98
CA GLY A 271 0.15 14.63 0.35
C GLY A 271 -0.91 14.27 1.38
N ILE A 272 -2.18 14.43 0.99
CA ILE A 272 -3.33 14.07 1.80
C ILE A 272 -3.88 12.74 1.32
N TYR A 273 -4.09 11.84 2.28
CA TYR A 273 -4.54 10.48 2.03
C TYR A 273 -5.82 10.20 2.80
N THR A 274 -6.74 9.46 2.17
CA THR A 274 -7.91 8.91 2.86
C THR A 274 -7.45 7.84 3.84
N ARG A 275 -7.85 7.96 5.11
CA ARG A 275 -7.43 7.07 6.20
C ARG A 275 -8.19 5.74 6.17
N VAL A 276 -7.61 4.70 5.57
CA VAL A 276 -8.31 3.42 5.31
C VAL A 276 -8.83 2.73 6.57
N SER A 277 -8.16 2.88 7.71
CA SER A 277 -8.59 2.32 8.99
C SER A 277 -10.00 2.77 9.41
N MET A 278 -10.45 3.95 8.96
CA MET A 278 -11.79 4.48 9.25
C MET A 278 -12.89 3.91 8.37
N TYR A 279 -12.53 3.24 7.28
CA TYR A 279 -13.49 2.76 6.27
C TYR A 279 -13.59 1.23 6.21
N ILE A 280 -12.90 0.50 7.09
CA ILE A 280 -12.88 -0.97 7.08
C ILE A 280 -14.29 -1.57 7.07
N ASP A 281 -15.19 -1.05 7.90
CA ASP A 281 -16.55 -1.59 7.99
C ASP A 281 -17.40 -1.24 6.77
N TRP A 282 -17.24 -0.03 6.23
CA TRP A 282 -17.87 0.34 4.96
C TRP A 282 -17.36 -0.55 3.81
N ILE A 283 -16.05 -0.79 3.72
CA ILE A 283 -15.46 -1.68 2.70
C ILE A 283 -16.05 -3.10 2.79
N LYS A 284 -16.15 -3.66 4.00
CA LYS A 284 -16.78 -4.98 4.21
C LYS A 284 -18.27 -4.99 3.89
N SER A 285 -18.99 -3.89 4.13
CA SER A 285 -20.42 -3.80 3.82
C SER A 285 -20.70 -3.95 2.31
N ILE A 286 -19.73 -3.56 1.46
CA ILE A 286 -19.81 -3.68 0.00
C ILE A 286 -19.23 -5.01 -0.49
N THR A 287 -18.05 -5.38 0.02
CA THR A 287 -17.27 -6.52 -0.50
C THR A 287 -17.59 -7.85 0.19
N GLY A 288 -18.32 -7.81 1.30
CA GLY A 288 -18.54 -8.94 2.19
C GLY A 288 -17.42 -9.14 3.21
N PRO A 289 -17.61 -10.01 4.21
CA PRO A 289 -16.63 -10.24 5.29
C PRO A 289 -15.29 -10.81 4.78
N ASP A 290 -15.32 -11.59 3.69
CA ASP A 290 -14.15 -12.21 3.05
C ASP A 290 -13.62 -11.40 1.86
N GLY A 291 -14.21 -10.23 1.59
CA GLY A 291 -13.81 -9.34 0.49
C GLY A 291 -12.49 -8.60 0.73
N ILE A 292 -11.96 -8.65 1.96
CA ILE A 292 -10.65 -8.12 2.36
C ILE A 292 -9.91 -9.12 3.25
N ILE A 293 -8.58 -9.09 3.23
CA ILE A 293 -7.75 -9.95 4.08
C ILE A 293 -7.10 -9.11 5.16
N ILE A 294 -7.52 -9.33 6.41
CA ILE A 294 -6.95 -8.66 7.59
C ILE A 294 -5.78 -9.49 8.12
N VAL A 295 -4.61 -8.88 8.27
CA VAL A 295 -3.42 -9.55 8.81
C VAL A 295 -3.66 -9.98 10.26
N GLY A 296 -3.10 -11.14 10.66
CA GLY A 296 -3.11 -11.58 12.05
C GLY A 296 -4.41 -12.24 12.53
N LYS A 297 -5.54 -12.14 11.79
CA LYS A 297 -6.79 -12.85 12.16
C LYS A 297 -6.65 -14.37 12.18
N ASN A 298 -5.85 -14.94 11.27
CA ASN A 298 -5.67 -16.39 11.17
C ASN A 298 -4.62 -16.94 12.14
N ALA A 299 -3.72 -16.10 12.67
CA ALA A 299 -2.72 -16.51 13.65
C ALA A 299 -3.35 -16.94 14.98
N ALA A 300 -4.49 -16.33 15.35
CA ALA A 300 -5.26 -16.75 16.52
C ALA A 300 -5.84 -18.17 16.36
N HIS A 301 -6.35 -18.52 15.17
CA HIS A 301 -6.86 -19.87 14.90
C HIS A 301 -5.75 -20.92 14.82
N MET A 302 -4.60 -20.58 14.23
CA MET A 302 -3.42 -21.46 14.19
C MET A 302 -2.81 -21.70 15.57
N ASN A 303 -2.75 -20.67 16.44
CA ASN A 303 -2.29 -20.81 17.81
C ASN A 303 -3.22 -21.65 18.69
N ILE A 304 -4.54 -21.64 18.42
CA ILE A 304 -5.49 -22.53 19.10
C ILE A 304 -5.27 -23.98 18.66
N ILE A 305 -5.01 -24.23 17.38
CA ILE A 305 -4.76 -25.58 16.86
C ILE A 305 -3.41 -26.12 17.37
N SER A 306 -2.34 -25.31 17.35
CA SER A 306 -1.03 -25.71 17.87
C SER A 306 -1.07 -25.94 19.39
N ASN A 307 -1.75 -25.09 20.17
CA ASN A 307 -1.94 -25.32 21.61
C ASN A 307 -2.78 -26.57 21.89
N ARG A 308 -3.82 -26.86 21.09
CA ARG A 308 -4.59 -28.10 21.23
C ARG A 308 -3.76 -29.35 20.91
N LEU A 309 -2.91 -29.29 19.89
CA LEU A 309 -1.95 -30.36 19.58
C LEU A 309 -0.91 -30.51 20.70
N PHE A 310 -0.37 -29.42 21.24
CA PHE A 310 0.60 -29.46 22.34
C PHE A 310 -0.01 -30.04 23.62
N ILE A 311 -1.23 -29.62 23.98
CA ILE A 311 -1.97 -30.16 25.13
C ILE A 311 -2.29 -31.64 24.91
N GLY A 312 -2.66 -32.03 23.68
CA GLY A 312 -2.92 -33.44 23.32
C GLY A 312 -1.67 -34.32 23.46
N VAL A 313 -0.52 -33.86 22.96
CA VAL A 313 0.75 -34.58 23.10
C VAL A 313 1.20 -34.64 24.57
N PHE A 314 1.01 -33.56 25.32
CA PHE A 314 1.37 -33.51 26.74
C PHE A 314 0.50 -34.42 27.61
N LEU A 315 -0.82 -34.45 27.37
CA LEU A 315 -1.74 -35.39 28.03
C LEU A 315 -1.42 -36.85 27.67
N PHE A 316 -1.07 -37.12 26.41
CA PHE A 316 -0.66 -38.46 25.98
C PHE A 316 0.63 -38.91 26.69
N LEU A 317 1.61 -38.03 26.84
CA LEU A 317 2.86 -38.31 27.56
C LEU A 317 2.64 -38.51 29.07
N ILE A 318 1.73 -37.74 29.69
CA ILE A 318 1.37 -37.95 31.09
C ILE A 318 0.66 -39.29 31.27
N LEU A 319 -0.29 -39.64 30.39
CA LEU A 319 -1.01 -40.90 30.45
C LEU A 319 -0.08 -42.09 30.23
N THR A 320 0.86 -42.02 29.28
CA THR A 320 1.85 -43.09 29.09
C THR A 320 2.80 -43.19 30.28
N TYR A 321 3.25 -42.07 30.86
CA TYR A 321 4.05 -42.07 32.07
C TYR A 321 3.32 -42.71 33.26
N TYR A 322 2.06 -42.33 33.49
CA TYR A 322 1.23 -42.90 34.56
C TYR A 322 0.95 -44.40 34.34
N CYS A 323 0.75 -44.82 33.10
CA CYS A 323 0.55 -46.22 32.75
C CYS A 323 1.84 -47.04 32.97
N THR A 324 3.01 -46.51 32.60
CA THR A 324 4.30 -47.17 32.88
C THR A 324 4.64 -47.25 34.37
N TYR A 325 4.19 -46.28 35.18
CA TYR A 325 4.47 -46.26 36.62
C TYR A 325 3.55 -47.21 37.42
N ASN A 326 2.29 -47.36 36.99
CA ASN A 326 1.31 -48.21 37.68
C ASN A 326 1.14 -49.63 37.12
N CYS A 327 1.63 -49.93 35.90
CA CYS A 327 1.63 -51.30 35.38
C CYS A 327 2.70 -52.22 36.01
N ASN A 328 3.56 -51.71 36.91
CA ASN A 328 4.55 -52.50 37.64
C ASN A 328 4.13 -52.82 39.10
N GLN A 329 2.84 -52.68 39.44
CA GLN A 329 2.30 -52.94 40.78
C GLN A 329 1.19 -54.01 40.81
N ILE A 330 1.22 -54.98 39.88
CA ILE A 330 0.47 -56.25 40.00
C ILE A 330 1.41 -57.40 39.68
#